data_AF-A0AAW0I6M6-F1
#
_entry.id   AF-A0AAW0I6M6-F1
#
_cell.length_a   1.000
_cell.length_b   1.000
_cell.length_c   1.000
_cell.angle_alpha   90.00
_cell.angle_beta   90.00
_cell.angle_gamma   90.00
#
_symmetry.space_group_name_H-M   'P 1'
#
loop_
_entity.id
_entity.type
_entity.pdbx_description
1 polymer ?
#
loop_
_entity_poly.entity_id
_entity_poly.type
_entity_poly.pdbx_seq_one_letter_code
_entity_poly.pdbx_strand_id
1 'polypeptide(L)'
;MKALLNLGLLLLFVTVQAKVYELCEFARIMNKNGMEGYRGFSLENWVCMAQFVSKFNSKYETHNYRKKLSSYGIFQISSKYWCDDGHTPGASNGCGIPCS
;
A
#
# COMPACT_ATOMS: atom_id res chain seq x y z
N MET A 1 9.41 -36.87 -8.33
CA MET A 1 9.11 -35.69 -9.17
C MET A 1 7.80 -34.99 -8.79
N LYS A 2 6.65 -35.69 -8.69
CA LYS A 2 5.37 -35.07 -8.30
C LYS A 2 5.37 -34.39 -6.93
N ALA A 3 6.02 -34.98 -5.93
CA ALA A 3 6.13 -34.39 -4.58
C ALA A 3 6.94 -33.09 -4.56
N LEU A 4 8.02 -33.00 -5.34
CA LEU A 4 8.83 -31.78 -5.49
C LEU A 4 8.06 -30.68 -6.24
N LEU A 5 7.24 -31.06 -7.24
CA LEU A 5 6.35 -30.15 -7.96
C LEU A 5 5.26 -29.57 -7.03
N ASN A 6 4.65 -30.42 -6.21
CA ASN A 6 3.64 -30.00 -5.23
C ASN A 6 4.24 -29.12 -4.12
N LEU A 7 5.45 -29.43 -3.64
CA LEU A 7 6.15 -28.62 -2.64
C LEU A 7 6.58 -27.26 -3.21
N GLY A 8 7.01 -27.22 -4.47
CA GLY A 8 7.29 -25.98 -5.20
C GLY A 8 6.05 -25.11 -5.40
N LEU A 9 4.88 -25.73 -5.64
CA LEU A 9 3.61 -25.01 -5.81
C LEU A 9 3.11 -24.36 -4.51
N LEU A 10 3.38 -24.98 -3.35
CA LEU A 10 3.04 -24.43 -2.03
C LEU A 10 3.90 -23.20 -1.66
N LEU A 11 5.14 -23.12 -2.13
CA LEU A 11 6.05 -21.99 -1.88
C LEU A 11 5.72 -20.74 -2.71
N LEU A 12 4.88 -20.85 -3.74
CA LEU A 12 4.52 -19.73 -4.62
C LEU A 12 3.44 -18.81 -4.06
N PHE A 13 2.77 -19.20 -2.97
CA PHE A 13 1.76 -18.37 -2.32
C PHE A 13 2.40 -17.50 -1.22
N VAL A 14 3.24 -16.55 -1.62
CA VAL A 14 3.54 -15.41 -0.74
C VAL A 14 2.29 -14.53 -0.74
N THR A 15 1.42 -14.73 0.24
CA THR A 15 0.25 -13.88 0.41
C THR A 15 0.70 -12.55 1.03
N VAL A 16 0.53 -11.44 0.30
CA VAL A 16 0.62 -10.11 0.90
C VAL A 16 -0.62 -9.95 1.77
N GLN A 17 -0.47 -10.20 3.07
CA GLN A 17 -1.58 -10.10 4.00
C GLN A 17 -1.88 -8.64 4.32
N ALA A 18 -3.08 -8.20 3.95
CA ALA A 18 -3.66 -6.97 4.45
C ALA A 18 -3.67 -6.92 5.98
N LYS A 19 -3.27 -5.78 6.56
CA LYS A 19 -3.14 -5.60 8.01
C LYS A 19 -3.60 -4.22 8.46
N VAL A 20 -4.26 -4.18 9.63
CA VAL A 20 -4.42 -2.94 10.41
C VAL A 20 -3.27 -2.89 11.41
N TYR A 21 -2.43 -1.87 11.32
CA TYR A 21 -1.28 -1.71 12.20
C TYR A 21 -1.66 -0.97 13.49
N GLU A 22 -1.01 -1.34 14.59
CA GLU A 22 -1.01 -0.53 15.80
C GLU A 22 -0.11 0.70 15.61
N LEU A 23 -0.43 1.81 16.29
CA LEU A 23 0.29 3.08 16.13
C LEU A 23 1.81 2.94 16.33
N CYS A 24 2.23 2.35 17.45
CA CYS A 24 3.64 2.16 17.75
C CYS A 24 4.31 1.13 16.83
N GLU A 25 3.56 0.15 16.33
CA GLU A 25 4.07 -0.80 15.34
C GLU A 25 4.39 -0.08 14.03
N PHE A 26 3.44 0.70 13.52
CA PHE A 26 3.61 1.47 12.30
C PHE A 26 4.77 2.46 12.41
N ALA A 27 4.86 3.21 13.52
CA ALA A 27 5.96 4.14 13.76
C ALA A 27 7.34 3.44 13.75
N ARG A 28 7.46 2.26 14.38
CA ARG A 28 8.72 1.48 14.35
C ARG A 28 9.07 1.02 12.94
N ILE A 29 8.09 0.56 12.17
CA ILE A 29 8.30 0.14 10.77
C ILE A 29 8.78 1.33 9.93
N MET A 30 8.10 2.47 10.03
CA MET A 30 8.48 3.67 9.27
C MET A 30 9.89 4.15 9.63
N ASN A 31 10.23 4.20 10.91
CA ASN A 31 11.58 4.57 11.36
C ASN A 31 12.63 3.58 10.84
N LYS A 32 12.38 2.27 10.95
CA LYS A 32 13.27 1.22 10.44
C LYS A 32 13.52 1.32 8.93
N ASN A 33 12.54 1.81 8.17
CA ASN A 33 12.63 1.99 6.72
C ASN A 33 13.13 3.40 6.32
N GLY A 34 13.70 4.17 7.25
CA GLY A 34 14.35 5.45 6.92
C GLY A 34 13.39 6.58 6.62
N MET A 35 12.16 6.51 7.14
CA MET A 35 11.14 7.54 6.91
C MET A 35 11.28 8.75 7.85
N GLU A 36 12.04 8.62 8.94
CA GLU A 36 12.42 9.76 9.79
C GLU A 36 13.34 10.71 9.01
N GLY A 37 12.86 11.93 8.77
CA GLY A 37 13.57 12.96 8.00
C GLY A 37 13.53 12.76 6.48
N TYR A 38 12.81 11.75 5.96
CA TYR A 38 12.74 11.52 4.52
C TYR A 38 12.10 12.72 3.82
N ARG A 39 12.86 13.35 2.93
CA ARG A 39 12.50 14.61 2.25
C ARG A 39 12.07 15.73 3.22
N GLY A 40 12.62 15.73 4.44
CA GLY A 40 12.33 16.74 5.46
C GLY A 40 11.07 16.47 6.30
N PHE A 41 10.39 15.34 6.11
CA PHE A 41 9.23 14.97 6.92
C PHE A 41 9.64 14.11 8.12
N SER A 42 9.21 14.50 9.33
CA SER A 42 9.41 13.71 10.55
C SER A 42 8.53 12.47 10.60
N LEU A 43 8.84 11.52 11.48
CA LEU A 43 8.06 10.32 11.70
C LEU A 43 6.60 10.60 12.07
N GLU A 44 6.35 11.64 12.86
CA GLU A 44 4.99 12.04 13.27
C GLU A 44 4.14 12.46 12.08
N ASN A 45 4.73 13.05 11.04
CA ASN A 45 4.00 13.39 9.80
C ASN A 45 3.47 12.12 9.13
N TRP A 46 4.31 11.09 9.01
CA TRP A 46 3.91 9.80 8.43
C TRP A 46 2.84 9.09 9.27
N VAL A 47 3.00 9.08 10.59
CA VAL A 47 2.02 8.50 11.53
C VAL A 47 0.69 9.24 11.46
N CYS A 48 0.71 10.57 11.49
CA CYS A 48 -0.47 11.41 11.35
C CYS A 48 -1.20 11.14 10.04
N MET A 49 -0.48 11.13 8.91
CA MET A 49 -1.06 10.82 7.61
C MET A 49 -1.75 9.46 7.61
N ALA A 50 -1.06 8.39 8.01
CA ALA A 50 -1.64 7.04 8.03
C ALA A 50 -2.86 6.92 8.96
N GLN A 51 -2.87 7.59 10.12
CA GLN A 51 -4.02 7.63 11.02
C GLN A 51 -5.25 8.25 10.34
N PHE A 52 -5.10 9.40 9.68
CA PHE A 52 -6.24 10.14 9.14
C PHE A 52 -6.72 9.62 7.79
N VAL A 53 -5.83 9.11 6.94
CA VAL A 53 -6.22 8.66 5.59
C VAL A 53 -6.71 7.22 5.56
N SER A 54 -6.29 6.36 6.50
CA SER A 54 -6.63 4.93 6.47
C SER A 54 -6.88 4.28 7.83
N LYS A 55 -6.69 5.01 8.95
CA LYS A 55 -6.69 4.42 10.31
C LYS A 55 -5.71 3.24 10.41
N PHE A 56 -4.53 3.39 9.81
CA PHE A 56 -3.48 2.37 9.73
C PHE A 56 -3.87 1.07 9.01
N ASN A 57 -4.97 1.05 8.25
CA ASN A 57 -5.41 -0.13 7.51
C ASN A 57 -4.75 -0.18 6.12
N SER A 58 -3.88 -1.16 5.89
CA SER A 58 -3.16 -1.34 4.63
C SER A 58 -4.03 -1.81 3.46
N LYS A 59 -5.28 -2.19 3.72
CA LYS A 59 -6.30 -2.55 2.70
C LYS A 59 -7.37 -1.48 2.56
N TYR A 60 -7.14 -0.28 3.11
CA TYR A 60 -8.14 0.77 2.99
C TYR A 60 -8.19 1.26 1.54
N GLU A 61 -9.39 1.25 0.97
CA GLU A 61 -9.63 1.70 -0.40
C GLU A 61 -10.77 2.72 -0.39
N THR A 62 -10.60 3.77 -1.17
CA THR A 62 -11.66 4.75 -1.41
C THR A 62 -11.92 4.87 -2.90
N HIS A 63 -13.21 4.86 -3.27
CA HIS A 63 -13.63 4.93 -4.66
C HIS A 63 -14.52 6.15 -4.90
N ASN A 64 -14.15 6.95 -5.89
CA ASN A 64 -14.97 8.02 -6.42
C ASN A 64 -15.57 7.57 -7.76
N TYR A 65 -16.74 6.92 -7.70
CA TYR A 65 -17.43 6.38 -8.87
C TYR A 65 -17.77 7.45 -9.91
N ARG A 66 -18.06 8.69 -9.49
CA ARG A 66 -18.38 9.79 -10.41
C ARG A 66 -17.18 10.20 -11.26
N LYS A 67 -15.99 10.22 -10.65
CA LYS A 67 -14.74 10.60 -11.33
C LYS A 67 -13.96 9.39 -11.86
N LYS A 68 -14.41 8.16 -11.56
CA LYS A 68 -13.68 6.91 -11.82
C LYS A 68 -12.24 6.96 -11.30
N LEU A 69 -12.09 7.43 -10.05
CA LEU A 69 -10.80 7.55 -9.36
C LEU A 69 -10.82 6.72 -8.10
N SER A 70 -9.71 6.05 -7.81
CA SER A 70 -9.53 5.28 -6.58
C SER A 70 -8.25 5.68 -5.86
N SER A 71 -8.23 5.46 -4.55
CA SER A 71 -7.02 5.57 -3.72
C SER A 71 -6.84 4.32 -2.87
N TYR A 72 -5.60 3.87 -2.72
CA TYR A 72 -5.27 2.55 -2.20
C TYR A 72 -4.31 2.58 -1.02
N GLY A 73 -4.56 1.67 -0.08
CA GLY A 73 -3.65 1.30 1.00
C GLY A 73 -3.49 2.34 2.10
N ILE A 74 -2.48 2.11 2.93
CA ILE A 74 -2.27 2.87 4.18
C ILE A 74 -2.03 4.37 3.96
N PHE A 75 -1.54 4.76 2.79
CA PHE A 75 -1.26 6.13 2.39
C PHE A 75 -2.26 6.73 1.40
N GLN A 76 -3.30 5.98 1.03
CA GLN A 76 -4.29 6.41 0.03
C GLN A 76 -3.64 6.89 -1.28
N ILE A 77 -2.76 6.05 -1.83
CA ILE A 77 -2.05 6.31 -3.09
C ILE A 77 -3.07 6.31 -4.25
N SER A 78 -3.10 7.39 -5.02
CA SER A 78 -4.08 7.57 -6.11
C SER A 78 -3.71 6.78 -7.38
N SER A 79 -4.69 6.05 -7.93
CA SER A 79 -4.55 5.38 -9.23
C SER A 79 -4.54 6.34 -10.43
N LYS A 80 -4.79 7.64 -10.23
CA LYS A 80 -4.66 8.61 -11.32
C LYS A 80 -3.20 8.83 -11.72
N TYR A 81 -2.29 8.72 -10.78
CA TYR A 81 -0.90 9.18 -10.95
C TYR A 81 0.15 8.12 -10.63
N TRP A 82 -0.12 7.24 -9.65
CA TRP A 82 0.94 6.51 -8.98
C TRP A 82 0.92 4.99 -9.23
N CYS A 83 -0.25 4.37 -9.34
CA CYS A 83 -0.38 2.92 -9.55
C CYS A 83 -1.43 2.61 -10.62
N ASP A 84 -1.39 1.40 -11.19
CA ASP A 84 -2.35 0.93 -12.18
C ASP A 84 -3.44 0.04 -11.54
N ASP A 85 -4.70 0.45 -11.68
CA ASP A 85 -5.89 -0.32 -11.26
C ASP A 85 -6.67 -0.91 -12.46
N GLY A 86 -6.17 -0.73 -13.68
CA GLY A 86 -6.77 -1.25 -14.90
C GLY A 86 -8.06 -0.57 -15.35
N HIS A 87 -8.59 0.41 -14.60
CA HIS A 87 -9.89 1.02 -14.91
C HIS A 87 -9.94 2.54 -14.78
N THR A 88 -8.92 3.19 -14.23
CA THR A 88 -8.85 4.65 -14.09
C THR A 88 -8.50 5.33 -15.43
N PRO A 89 -9.40 6.17 -16.00
CA PRO A 89 -9.17 6.77 -17.31
C PRO A 89 -8.00 7.76 -17.33
N GLY A 90 -7.12 7.61 -18.32
CA GLY A 90 -5.96 8.49 -18.52
C GLY A 90 -5.02 8.51 -17.31
N ALA A 91 -4.91 7.39 -16.59
CA ALA A 91 -3.98 7.23 -15.48
C ALA A 91 -2.52 7.26 -15.95
N SER A 92 -1.65 7.74 -15.07
CA SER A 92 -0.21 7.48 -15.12
C SER A 92 0.14 6.44 -14.07
N ASN A 93 1.23 5.70 -14.28
CA ASN A 93 1.74 4.73 -13.32
C ASN A 93 3.15 5.15 -12.86
N GLY A 94 3.23 6.24 -12.10
CA GLY A 94 4.51 6.82 -11.68
C GLY A 94 5.37 5.89 -10.83
N CYS A 95 4.78 4.92 -10.12
CA CYS A 95 5.51 3.91 -9.35
C CYS A 95 5.78 2.62 -10.15
N GLY A 96 5.16 2.43 -11.31
CA GLY A 96 5.34 1.23 -12.14
C GLY A 96 4.80 -0.06 -11.51
N ILE A 97 3.73 0.03 -10.70
CA ILE A 97 3.17 -1.09 -9.94
C ILE A 97 1.65 -1.21 -10.13
N PRO A 98 1.06 -2.41 -9.96
CA PRO A 98 -0.37 -2.55 -9.76
C PRO A 98 -0.79 -1.92 -8.42
N CYS A 99 -2.02 -1.45 -8.32
CA CYS A 99 -2.56 -0.93 -7.07
C CYS A 99 -2.87 -2.05 -6.03
N SER A 100 -2.97 -3.30 -6.48
CA SER A 100 -3.33 -4.50 -5.68
C SER A 100 -2.15 -5.43 -5.43
#